data_AF-A0A1E4BDF7-F1
#
_entry.id   AF-A0A1E4BDF7-F1
#
_cell.length_a   1.000
_cell.length_b   1.000
_cell.length_c   1.000
_cell.angle_alpha   90.00
_cell.angle_beta   90.00
_cell.angle_gamma   90.00
#
_symmetry.space_group_name_H-M   'P 1'
#
loop_
_entity.id
_entity.type
_entity.pdbx_description
1 polymer ?
#
loop_
_entity_poly.entity_id
_entity_poly.type
_entity_poly.pdbx_seq_one_letter_code
_entity_poly.pdbx_strand_id
1 'polypeptide(L)' 'MKGRKMLAFVCLSIAMAISACYELVEWGAAAASGQGAEEFLGTQGYVWDTQSEMWYALLGASASLILSGGGGRRR' A
#
# COMPACT_ATOMS: atom_id res chain seq x y z
N MET A 1 8.82 16.40 -19.27
CA MET A 1 7.49 15.83 -18.93
C MET A 1 7.48 14.30 -18.73
N LYS A 2 8.24 13.49 -19.51
CA LYS A 2 8.26 12.01 -19.36
C LYS A 2 8.74 11.51 -17.98
N GLY A 3 9.78 12.11 -17.40
CA GLY A 3 10.35 11.66 -16.11
C GLY A 3 9.40 11.75 -14.91
N ARG A 4 8.54 12.78 -14.83
CA ARG A 4 7.57 12.95 -13.73
C ARG A 4 6.51 11.85 -13.73
N LYS A 5 6.05 11.43 -14.91
CA LYS A 5 5.08 10.33 -15.04
C LYS A 5 5.71 8.99 -14.66
N MET A 6 6.97 8.78 -15.04
CA MET A 6 7.70 7.56 -14.68
C MET A 6 7.95 7.47 -13.18
N LEU A 7 8.35 8.58 -12.55
CA LEU A 7 8.50 8.66 -11.09
C LEU A 7 7.19 8.32 -10.37
N ALA A 8 6.08 8.93 -10.80
CA ALA A 8 4.76 8.64 -10.22
C ALA A 8 4.40 7.15 -10.34
N PHE A 9 4.60 6.55 -11.51
CA PHE A 9 4.34 5.13 -11.72
C PHE A 9 5.19 4.24 -10.80
N VAL A 10 6.50 4.51 -10.68
CA VAL A 10 7.40 3.72 -9.81
C VAL A 10 7.00 3.86 -8.34
N CYS A 11 6.71 5.07 -7.88
CA CYS A 11 6.27 5.30 -6.50
C CYS A 11 4.98 4.57 -6.17
N LEU A 12 3.95 4.66 -7.03
CA LEU A 12 2.68 3.96 -6.83
C LEU A 12 2.87 2.44 -6.90
N SER A 13 3.70 1.94 -7.81
CA SER A 13 3.97 0.51 -7.94
C SER A 13 4.68 -0.05 -6.71
N ILE A 14 5.66 0.66 -6.16
CA ILE A 14 6.37 0.25 -4.94
C ILE A 14 5.43 0.28 -3.73
N ALA A 15 4.62 1.33 -3.58
CA ALA A 15 3.66 1.41 -2.47
C ALA A 15 2.67 0.24 -2.48
N MET A 16 2.13 -0.09 -3.67
CA MET A 16 1.24 -1.24 -3.84
C MET A 16 1.95 -2.57 -3.61
N ALA A 17 3.18 -2.73 -4.12
CA ALA A 17 3.94 -3.96 -3.96
C ALA A 17 4.26 -4.25 -2.49
N ILE A 18 4.65 -3.23 -1.71
CA ILE A 18 4.95 -3.40 -0.28
C ILE A 18 3.68 -3.79 0.50
N SER A 19 2.56 -3.10 0.26
CA SER A 19 1.28 -3.42 0.91
C SER A 19 0.80 -4.83 0.55
N ALA A 20 0.88 -5.24 -0.72
CA ALA A 20 0.53 -6.59 -1.15
C ALA A 20 1.45 -7.67 -0.54
N CYS A 21 2.76 -7.41 -0.44
CA CYS A 21 3.70 -8.34 0.17
C CYS A 21 3.43 -8.54 1.66
N TYR A 22 3.12 -7.46 2.40
CA TYR A 22 2.78 -7.54 3.81
C TYR A 22 1.57 -8.46 4.04
N GLU A 23 0.52 -8.28 3.22
CA GLU A 23 -0.70 -9.08 3.30
C GLU A 23 -0.51 -10.56 2.90
N LEU A 24 0.37 -10.83 1.93
CA LEU A 24 0.74 -12.21 1.59
C LEU A 24 1.50 -12.91 2.73
N VAL A 25 2.29 -12.15 3.50
CA VAL A 25 2.99 -12.69 4.69
C VAL A 25 1.99 -13.00 5.80
N GLU A 26 1.03 -12.12 6.06
CA GLU A 26 -0.03 -12.38 7.06
C GLU A 26 -0.91 -13.56 6.66
N TRP A 27 -1.33 -13.63 5.39
CA TRP A 27 -2.06 -14.78 4.86
C TRP A 27 -1.26 -16.08 4.95
N GLY A 28 0.03 -16.05 4.58
CA GLY A 28 0.92 -17.22 4.65
C GLY A 28 1.14 -17.71 6.09
N ALA A 29 1.29 -16.78 7.05
CA ALA A 29 1.42 -17.10 8.46
C ALA A 29 0.12 -17.72 9.04
N ALA A 30 -1.04 -17.19 8.65
CA ALA A 30 -2.34 -17.75 9.01
C ALA A 30 -2.52 -19.17 8.45
N ALA A 31 -2.20 -19.37 7.16
CA ALA A 31 -2.29 -20.68 6.52
C ALA A 31 -1.36 -21.73 7.17
N ALA A 32 -0.18 -21.32 7.62
CA ALA A 32 0.79 -22.20 8.27
C ALA A 32 0.43 -22.55 9.72
N SER A 33 -0.26 -21.66 10.45
CA SER A 33 -0.55 -21.84 11.88
C SER A 33 -1.80 -22.69 12.15
N GLY A 34 -2.64 -22.96 11.15
CA GLY A 34 -3.80 -23.86 11.24
C GLY A 34 -4.92 -23.40 12.20
N GLN A 35 -4.75 -22.24 12.85
CA GLN A 35 -5.75 -21.56 13.65
C GLN A 35 -6.25 -20.34 12.87
N GLY A 36 -7.55 -20.04 12.98
CA GLY A 36 -8.17 -18.88 12.35
C GLY A 36 -7.38 -17.62 12.68
N ALA A 37 -7.12 -16.82 11.64
CA ALA A 37 -6.31 -15.60 11.66
C ALA A 37 -6.86 -14.46 12.56
N GLU A 38 -7.68 -14.77 13.58
CA GLU A 38 -8.44 -13.77 14.32
C GLU A 38 -7.69 -13.17 15.52
N GLU A 39 -6.60 -13.79 16.00
CA GLU A 39 -6.00 -13.38 17.28
C GLU A 39 -4.50 -13.07 17.26
N PHE A 40 -3.76 -13.27 16.15
CA PHE A 40 -2.29 -13.23 16.22
C PHE A 40 -1.52 -12.18 15.40
N LEU A 41 -2.04 -11.58 14.32
CA LEU A 41 -1.20 -10.74 13.45
C LEU A 41 -2.01 -9.62 12.81
N GLY A 42 -1.85 -8.38 13.28
CA GLY A 42 -2.10 -7.14 12.52
C GLY A 42 -3.52 -6.78 12.08
N THR A 43 -4.40 -7.76 11.89
CA THR A 43 -5.68 -7.52 11.23
C THR A 43 -6.63 -6.72 12.10
N GLN A 44 -7.32 -5.77 11.49
CA GLN A 44 -8.36 -4.95 12.13
C GLN A 44 -9.68 -5.71 12.35
N GLY A 45 -9.71 -7.02 12.08
CA GLY A 45 -10.84 -7.90 12.39
C GLY A 45 -12.05 -7.74 11.48
N TYR A 46 -11.89 -7.20 10.26
CA TYR A 46 -12.96 -7.11 9.27
C TYR A 46 -12.53 -7.62 7.89
N VAL A 47 -13.51 -8.11 7.11
CA VAL A 47 -13.26 -8.82 5.83
C VAL A 47 -12.54 -8.00 4.76
N TRP A 48 -12.61 -6.66 4.85
CA TRP A 48 -12.02 -5.75 3.87
C TRP A 48 -10.69 -5.16 4.31
N ASP A 49 -10.08 -5.68 5.38
CA ASP A 49 -8.86 -5.11 5.95
C ASP A 49 -7.76 -4.98 4.90
N THR A 50 -7.47 -6.09 4.22
CA THR A 50 -6.46 -6.16 3.17
C THR A 50 -6.67 -5.23 1.98
N GLN A 51 -7.91 -5.08 1.55
CA GLN A 51 -8.23 -4.20 0.45
C GLN A 51 -8.18 -2.73 0.87
N SER A 52 -8.56 -2.45 2.11
CA SER A 52 -8.56 -1.10 2.67
C SER A 52 -7.12 -0.63 2.90
N GLU A 53 -6.23 -1.50 3.40
CA GLU A 53 -4.79 -1.20 3.54
C GLU A 53 -4.16 -0.78 2.22
N MET A 54 -4.33 -1.61 1.18
CA MET A 54 -3.81 -1.31 -0.17
C MET A 54 -4.41 -0.02 -0.74
N TRP A 55 -5.69 0.24 -0.48
CA TRP A 55 -6.34 1.46 -0.93
C TRP A 55 -5.80 2.72 -0.24
N TYR A 56 -5.58 2.66 1.07
CA TYR A 56 -4.96 3.75 1.82
C TYR A 56 -3.51 4.00 1.40
N ALA A 57 -2.73 2.94 1.11
CA ALA A 57 -1.39 3.06 0.57
C ALA A 57 -1.38 3.78 -0.80
N LEU A 58 -2.31 3.41 -1.69
CA LEU A 58 -2.45 4.07 -2.99
C LEU A 58 -2.86 5.54 -2.87
N LEU A 59 -3.82 5.84 -2.01
CA LEU A 59 -4.29 7.22 -1.77
C LEU A 59 -3.18 8.09 -1.17
N GLY A 60 -2.45 7.59 -0.18
CA GLY A 60 -1.34 8.31 0.45
C GLY A 60 -0.22 8.62 -0.55
N ALA A 61 0.20 7.63 -1.34
CA ALA A 61 1.21 7.82 -2.37
C ALA A 61 0.74 8.78 -3.48
N SER A 62 -0.52 8.67 -3.90
CA SER A 62 -1.12 9.58 -4.89
C SER A 62 -1.21 11.02 -4.36
N ALA A 63 -1.66 11.21 -3.12
CA ALA A 63 -1.74 12.51 -2.48
C ALA A 63 -0.35 13.17 -2.35
N SER A 64 0.66 12.41 -1.94
CA SER A 64 2.06 12.88 -1.87
C SER A 64 2.56 13.38 -3.23
N LEU A 65 2.33 12.62 -4.30
CA LEU A 65 2.73 12.99 -5.66
C LEU A 65 2.02 14.27 -6.16
N ILE A 66 0.73 14.43 -5.82
CA ILE A 66 -0.05 15.62 -6.17
C ILE A 66 0.47 16.85 -5.41
N LEU A 67 0.65 16.72 -4.09
CA LEU A 67 1.08 17.80 -3.21
C LEU A 67 2.53 18.24 -3.52
N SER A 68 3.45 17.29 -3.69
CA SER A 68 4.85 17.59 -4.05
C SER A 68 4.99 18.05 -5.50
N GLY A 69 4.12 17.58 -6.41
CA GLY A 69 4.13 17.97 -7.82
C GLY A 69 3.66 19.41 -8.11
N GLY A 70 2.86 19.99 -7.20
CA GLY A 70 2.36 21.36 -7.27
C GLY A 70 3.36 22.44 -6.82
N GLY A 71 4.38 22.08 -6.03
CA GLY A 71 5.36 23.02 -5.48
C GLY A 71 6.49 23.44 -6.43
N GLY A 72 6.64 22.77 -7.57
CA GLY A 72 7.73 23.01 -8.54
C GLY A 72 7.51 24.18 -9.51
N ARG A 73 6.83 25.25 -9.07
CA ARG A 73 6.61 26.48 -9.88
C ARG A 73 7.21 27.74 -9.25
N ARG A 74 8.25 27.57 -8.44
CA ARG A 74 9.07 28.66 -7.90
C ARG A 74 10.54 28.27 -7.85
N ARG A 75 11.21 28.21 -9.00
CA ARG A 75 12.62 28.60 -9.19
C ARG A 75 12.80 28.99 -10.65
#